data_AF-A0A1C6H249-F1
#
_entry.id   AF-A0A1C6H249-F1
#
_cell.length_a   1.000
_cell.length_b   1.000
_cell.length_c   1.000
_cell.angle_alpha   90.00
_cell.angle_beta   90.00
_cell.angle_gamma   90.00
#
_symmetry.space_group_name_H-M   'P 1'
#
loop_
_entity.id
_entity.type
_entity.pdbx_description
1 polymer ?
#
loop_
_entity_poly.entity_id
_entity_poly.type
_entity_poly.pdbx_seq_one_letter_code
_entity_poly.pdbx_strand_id
1 'polypeptide(L)'
;MRIEKDGFILNLEGTWCEISNKYGVQEYGDVAANETEIPEGYAEKKLDQFISAHKVRSLIKTDNCEKRVVFDSETNEYIQLQAVKAAENDAYTVQKFDNELVFMSEIWSGCKYRDEVLNWMHSNYEIVSCLNADVYRNSLGDCTNGGISSYQTQLYILTTHKGLFEPEDIRQCVYIENREIMGKKYVNCKPAYCRKRWYMMGGNFLYTSDSRFTEITRVSHPIAIYDRYEGR
;
A
#
# COMPACT_ATOMS: atom_id res chain seq x y z
N MET A 1 -12.83 19.95 -20.77
CA MET A 1 -11.62 20.24 -19.98
C MET A 1 -11.01 18.92 -19.52
N ARG A 2 -9.68 18.79 -19.51
CA ARG A 2 -8.98 17.59 -19.03
C ARG A 2 -7.86 18.00 -18.09
N ILE A 3 -7.82 17.41 -16.90
CA ILE A 3 -6.78 17.64 -15.90
C ILE A 3 -6.22 16.30 -15.41
N GLU A 4 -4.95 16.28 -15.03
CA GLU A 4 -4.26 15.08 -14.53
C GLU A 4 -3.50 15.40 -13.24
N LYS A 5 -3.68 14.57 -12.21
CA LYS A 5 -3.05 14.73 -10.91
C LYS A 5 -2.93 13.39 -10.18
N ASP A 6 -1.78 13.10 -9.59
CA ASP A 6 -1.49 11.87 -8.82
C ASP A 6 -1.90 10.55 -9.54
N GLY A 7 -1.76 10.52 -10.88
CA GLY A 7 -2.14 9.35 -11.70
C GLY A 7 -3.63 9.22 -11.99
N PHE A 8 -4.44 10.20 -11.58
CA PHE A 8 -5.85 10.32 -11.94
C PHE A 8 -6.05 11.37 -13.04
N ILE A 9 -7.01 11.11 -13.90
CA ILE A 9 -7.41 11.98 -15.00
C ILE A 9 -8.88 12.32 -14.77
N LEU A 10 -9.21 13.61 -14.77
CA LEU A 10 -10.60 14.07 -14.80
C LEU A 10 -10.88 14.69 -16.16
N ASN A 11 -11.91 14.14 -16.83
CA ASN A 11 -12.48 14.66 -18.08
C ASN A 11 -13.83 15.29 -17.77
N LEU A 12 -14.02 16.55 -18.17
CA LEU A 12 -15.28 17.28 -18.08
C LEU A 12 -15.70 17.73 -19.48
N GLU A 13 -16.77 17.13 -20.01
CA GLU A 13 -17.33 17.39 -21.34
C GLU A 13 -18.79 17.84 -21.21
N GLY A 14 -19.03 19.14 -21.38
CA GLY A 14 -20.33 19.73 -21.06
C GLY A 14 -20.67 19.54 -19.58
N THR A 15 -21.78 18.86 -19.28
CA THR A 15 -22.20 18.48 -17.92
C THR A 15 -21.62 17.15 -17.45
N TRP A 16 -21.07 16.35 -18.36
CA TRP A 16 -20.55 15.02 -18.04
C TRP A 16 -19.15 15.11 -17.44
N CYS A 17 -18.97 14.55 -16.25
CA CYS A 17 -17.68 14.43 -15.59
C CYS A 17 -17.31 12.95 -15.43
N GLU A 18 -16.04 12.63 -15.67
CA GLU A 18 -15.47 11.30 -15.51
C GLU A 18 -14.10 11.40 -14.84
N ILE A 19 -13.87 10.61 -13.79
CA ILE A 19 -12.57 10.43 -13.14
C ILE A 19 -12.10 9.02 -13.46
N SER A 20 -10.89 8.90 -13.99
CA SER A 20 -10.27 7.62 -14.35
C SER A 20 -8.80 7.55 -13.93
N ASN A 21 -8.26 6.34 -13.88
CA ASN A 21 -6.84 6.08 -13.70
C ASN A 21 -6.42 4.81 -14.47
N LYS A 22 -5.24 4.23 -14.18
CA LYS A 22 -4.74 3.01 -14.83
C LYS A 22 -5.62 1.76 -14.66
N TYR A 23 -6.57 1.80 -13.73
CA TYR A 23 -7.55 0.73 -13.46
C TYR A 23 -8.92 0.97 -14.14
N GLY A 24 -9.05 2.05 -14.90
CA GLY A 24 -10.28 2.42 -15.62
C GLY A 24 -11.02 3.58 -14.97
N VAL A 25 -12.32 3.69 -15.29
CA VAL A 25 -13.22 4.72 -14.77
C VAL A 25 -13.58 4.42 -13.33
N GLN A 26 -13.41 5.41 -12.46
CA GLN A 26 -13.63 5.31 -11.02
C GLN A 26 -14.93 5.99 -10.58
N GLU A 27 -15.23 7.16 -11.16
CA GLU A 27 -16.45 7.92 -10.89
C GLU A 27 -16.90 8.61 -12.18
N TYR A 28 -18.19 8.62 -12.46
CA TYR A 28 -18.74 9.34 -13.60
C TYR A 28 -20.17 9.82 -13.34
N GLY A 29 -20.58 10.86 -14.05
CA GLY A 29 -21.97 11.33 -14.06
C GLY A 29 -22.11 12.79 -14.44
N ASP A 30 -23.36 13.23 -14.55
CA ASP A 30 -23.70 14.64 -14.76
C ASP A 30 -23.47 15.44 -13.48
N VAL A 31 -22.72 16.55 -13.60
CA VAL A 31 -22.39 17.41 -12.46
C VAL A 31 -23.35 18.58 -12.29
N ALA A 32 -24.15 18.88 -13.31
CA ALA A 32 -25.12 19.96 -13.33
C ALA A 32 -26.21 19.68 -14.37
N ALA A 33 -27.34 20.38 -14.29
CA ALA A 33 -28.37 20.30 -15.32
C ALA A 33 -27.96 21.05 -16.60
N ASN A 34 -27.14 22.10 -16.46
CA ASN A 34 -26.65 22.92 -17.56
C ASN A 34 -25.17 23.30 -17.35
N GLU A 35 -24.43 23.51 -18.44
CA GLU A 35 -23.00 23.87 -18.38
C GLU A 35 -22.73 25.18 -17.63
N THR A 36 -23.65 26.15 -17.72
CA THR A 36 -23.52 27.46 -17.07
C THR A 36 -23.59 27.41 -15.54
N GLU A 37 -24.06 26.31 -14.98
CA GLU A 37 -24.16 26.10 -13.53
C GLU A 37 -22.86 25.53 -12.93
N ILE A 38 -21.92 25.09 -13.77
CA ILE A 38 -20.65 24.50 -13.33
C ILE A 38 -19.72 25.62 -12.86
N PRO A 39 -19.34 25.64 -11.55
CA PRO A 39 -18.47 26.68 -11.03
C PRO A 39 -17.08 26.66 -11.68
N GLU A 40 -16.45 27.83 -11.78
CA GLU A 40 -15.06 27.92 -12.19
C GLU A 40 -14.15 27.16 -11.21
N GLY A 41 -13.19 26.40 -11.75
CA GLY A 41 -12.31 25.52 -10.96
C GLY A 41 -13.01 24.29 -10.36
N TYR A 42 -14.24 23.96 -10.79
CA TYR A 42 -14.95 22.75 -10.32
C TYR A 42 -14.12 21.49 -10.55
N ALA A 43 -13.58 21.29 -11.75
CA ALA A 43 -12.79 20.11 -12.11
C ALA A 43 -11.62 19.89 -11.13
N GLU A 44 -10.82 20.93 -10.87
CA GLU A 44 -9.68 20.84 -9.95
C GLU A 44 -10.12 20.52 -8.52
N LYS A 45 -11.15 21.20 -8.01
CA LYS A 45 -11.69 20.94 -6.67
C LYS A 45 -12.25 19.53 -6.54
N LYS A 46 -12.99 19.06 -7.55
CA LYS A 46 -13.59 17.73 -7.58
C LYS A 46 -12.52 16.64 -7.62
N LEU A 47 -11.48 16.82 -8.46
CA LEU A 47 -10.35 15.89 -8.52
C LEU A 47 -9.57 15.88 -7.19
N ASP A 48 -9.35 17.04 -6.58
CA ASP A 48 -8.66 17.14 -5.29
C ASP A 48 -9.44 16.47 -4.15
N GLN A 49 -10.76 16.66 -4.12
CA GLN A 49 -11.65 15.98 -3.17
C GLN A 49 -11.61 14.46 -3.39
N PHE A 50 -11.68 14.02 -4.64
CA PHE A 50 -11.62 12.60 -4.99
C PHE A 50 -10.31 11.98 -4.53
N ILE A 51 -9.18 12.60 -4.88
CA ILE A 51 -7.84 12.14 -4.48
C ILE A 51 -7.71 12.12 -2.95
N SER A 52 -8.23 13.12 -2.25
CA SER A 52 -8.19 13.17 -0.78
C SER A 52 -9.01 12.06 -0.12
N ALA A 53 -10.14 11.65 -0.72
CA ALA A 53 -11.00 10.58 -0.22
C ALA A 53 -10.45 9.17 -0.56
N HIS A 54 -9.71 9.06 -1.67
CA HIS A 54 -9.15 7.81 -2.20
C HIS A 54 -7.63 7.79 -2.07
N LYS A 55 -7.14 8.12 -0.87
CA LYS A 55 -5.74 7.97 -0.46
C LYS A 55 -5.66 7.10 0.78
N VAL A 56 -4.59 6.31 0.86
CA VAL A 56 -4.31 5.52 2.06
C VAL A 56 -3.99 6.47 3.21
N ARG A 57 -4.82 6.43 4.25
CA ARG A 57 -4.71 7.26 5.43
C ARG A 57 -3.37 7.01 6.13
N SER A 58 -2.88 8.07 6.79
CA SER A 58 -1.60 8.03 7.51
C SER A 58 -1.55 6.92 8.57
N LEU A 59 -0.37 6.67 9.12
CA LEU A 59 -0.15 5.63 10.14
C LEU A 59 -0.87 5.91 11.47
N ILE A 60 -1.46 7.09 11.65
CA ILE A 60 -2.25 7.42 12.85
C ILE A 60 -3.53 6.59 12.82
N LYS A 61 -3.68 5.69 13.81
CA LYS A 61 -4.90 4.91 13.99
C LYS A 61 -6.08 5.85 14.24
N THR A 62 -7.12 5.69 13.44
CA THR A 62 -8.41 6.36 13.62
C THR A 62 -9.47 5.28 13.80
N ASP A 63 -10.40 5.47 14.72
CA ASP A 63 -11.42 4.46 15.12
C ASP A 63 -12.34 3.98 13.96
N ASN A 64 -12.30 4.65 12.81
CA ASN A 64 -13.14 4.38 11.65
C ASN A 64 -12.34 3.93 10.41
N CYS A 65 -11.09 3.47 10.60
CA CYS A 65 -10.22 3.04 9.53
C CYS A 65 -9.46 1.77 9.90
N GLU A 66 -9.79 0.66 9.27
CA GLU A 66 -9.04 -0.58 9.39
C GLU A 66 -8.25 -0.84 8.11
N LYS A 67 -7.01 -1.29 8.25
CA LYS A 67 -6.13 -1.52 7.10
C LYS A 67 -5.51 -2.91 7.17
N ARG A 68 -5.29 -3.51 6.01
CA ARG A 68 -4.60 -4.81 5.87
C ARG A 68 -3.82 -4.84 4.58
N VAL A 69 -2.70 -5.56 4.58
CA VAL A 69 -2.00 -5.91 3.34
C VAL A 69 -2.47 -7.30 2.91
N VAL A 70 -2.66 -7.46 1.61
CA VAL A 70 -3.10 -8.69 0.96
C VAL A 70 -2.07 -9.08 -0.09
N PHE A 71 -1.91 -10.37 -0.31
CA PHE A 71 -1.20 -10.87 -1.47
C PHE A 71 -2.22 -11.26 -2.55
N ASP A 72 -2.11 -10.66 -3.73
CA ASP A 72 -2.91 -11.02 -4.87
C ASP A 72 -2.16 -12.08 -5.69
N SER A 73 -2.69 -13.30 -5.67
CA SER A 73 -2.09 -14.44 -6.37
C SER A 73 -2.22 -14.36 -7.89
N GLU A 74 -3.20 -13.61 -8.41
CA GLU A 74 -3.39 -13.45 -9.86
C GLU A 74 -2.30 -12.56 -10.46
N THR A 75 -2.03 -11.43 -9.81
CA THR A 75 -1.00 -10.48 -10.26
C THR A 75 0.38 -10.74 -9.66
N ASN A 76 0.46 -11.62 -8.64
CA ASN A 76 1.66 -11.87 -7.83
C ASN A 76 2.21 -10.57 -7.23
N GLU A 77 1.32 -9.71 -6.73
CA GLU A 77 1.67 -8.42 -6.11
C GLU A 77 0.98 -8.23 -4.76
N TYR A 78 1.51 -7.32 -3.94
CA TYR A 78 0.86 -6.94 -2.70
C TYR A 78 -0.10 -5.78 -2.92
N ILE A 79 -1.27 -5.87 -2.29
CA ILE A 79 -2.33 -4.86 -2.35
C ILE A 79 -2.57 -4.35 -0.94
N GLN A 80 -2.80 -3.05 -0.83
CA GLN A 80 -3.23 -2.41 0.41
C GLN A 80 -4.76 -2.32 0.42
N LEU A 81 -5.38 -2.87 1.46
CA LEU A 81 -6.79 -2.67 1.78
C LEU A 81 -6.95 -1.58 2.83
N GLN A 82 -8.01 -0.80 2.70
CA GLN A 82 -8.45 0.18 3.69
C GLN A 82 -9.98 0.14 3.79
N ALA A 83 -10.50 -0.37 4.90
CA ALA A 83 -11.89 -0.19 5.26
C ALA A 83 -12.08 1.17 5.92
N VAL A 84 -12.95 1.99 5.35
CA VAL A 84 -13.34 3.30 5.88
C VAL A 84 -14.82 3.24 6.24
N LYS A 85 -15.16 3.70 7.44
CA LYS A 85 -16.57 3.91 7.82
C LYS A 85 -16.97 5.34 7.48
N ALA A 86 -17.91 5.49 6.55
CA ALA A 86 -18.49 6.78 6.23
C ALA A 86 -19.49 7.20 7.33
N ALA A 87 -19.48 8.47 7.73
CA ALA A 87 -20.40 8.99 8.73
C ALA A 87 -21.87 8.91 8.30
N GLU A 88 -22.13 8.94 6.98
CA GLU A 88 -23.49 8.97 6.41
C GLU A 88 -24.16 7.60 6.35
N ASN A 89 -23.40 6.54 6.09
CA ASN A 89 -23.94 5.20 5.82
C ASN A 89 -23.78 4.21 6.98
N ASP A 90 -23.15 4.61 8.09
CA ASP A 90 -22.86 3.78 9.29
C ASP A 90 -22.31 2.37 8.97
N ALA A 91 -21.68 2.22 7.81
CA ALA A 91 -21.17 0.97 7.29
C ALA A 91 -19.80 1.19 6.66
N TYR A 92 -18.98 0.13 6.69
CA TYR A 92 -17.66 0.13 6.09
C TYR A 92 -17.74 -0.06 4.57
N THR A 93 -16.90 0.69 3.86
CA THR A 93 -16.52 0.44 2.47
C THR A 93 -15.04 0.08 2.43
N VAL A 94 -14.69 -0.96 1.69
CA VAL A 94 -13.31 -1.44 1.55
C VAL A 94 -12.73 -0.90 0.25
N GLN A 95 -11.76 -0.02 0.38
CA GLN A 95 -10.97 0.53 -0.70
C GLN A 95 -9.75 -0.35 -0.97
N LYS A 96 -9.47 -0.63 -2.24
CA LYS A 96 -8.30 -1.39 -2.71
C LYS A 96 -7.28 -0.43 -3.31
N PHE A 97 -6.01 -0.62 -2.98
CA PHE A 97 -4.90 0.13 -3.51
C PHE A 97 -3.78 -0.82 -3.93
N ASP A 98 -3.13 -0.52 -5.03
CA ASP A 98 -2.02 -1.35 -5.51
C ASP A 98 -0.74 -1.16 -4.67
N ASN A 99 0.35 -1.81 -5.09
CA ASN A 99 1.66 -1.71 -4.45
C ASN A 99 2.31 -0.31 -4.59
N GLU A 100 1.72 0.61 -5.34
CA GLU A 100 2.12 2.02 -5.49
C GLU A 100 1.16 2.97 -4.75
N LEU A 101 0.18 2.42 -4.02
CA LEU A 101 -0.89 3.13 -3.33
C LEU A 101 -1.86 3.88 -4.24
N VAL A 102 -1.95 3.46 -5.50
CA VAL A 102 -2.95 3.96 -6.46
C VAL A 102 -4.28 3.25 -6.19
N PHE A 103 -5.35 4.03 -6.03
CA PHE A 103 -6.70 3.49 -5.83
C PHE A 103 -7.12 2.62 -7.02
N MET A 104 -7.59 1.41 -6.74
CA MET A 104 -8.02 0.45 -7.77
C MET A 104 -9.54 0.44 -7.90
N SER A 105 -10.22 0.31 -6.76
CA SER A 105 -11.66 0.23 -6.66
C SER A 105 -12.10 0.26 -5.19
N GLU A 106 -13.40 0.40 -4.96
CA GLU A 106 -14.02 0.21 -3.65
C GLU A 106 -15.17 -0.78 -3.70
N ILE A 107 -15.42 -1.42 -2.55
CA ILE A 107 -16.46 -2.43 -2.39
C ILE A 107 -17.22 -2.14 -1.11
N TRP A 108 -18.54 -2.09 -1.20
CA TRP A 108 -19.40 -1.99 -0.02
C TRP A 108 -19.43 -3.33 0.72
N SER A 109 -18.96 -3.36 1.97
CA SER A 109 -18.98 -4.58 2.78
C SER A 109 -20.27 -4.73 3.58
N GLY A 110 -20.98 -3.63 3.85
CA GLY A 110 -22.19 -3.61 4.67
C GLY A 110 -21.96 -3.87 6.17
N CYS A 111 -20.72 -4.13 6.57
CA CYS A 111 -20.33 -4.32 7.97
C CYS A 111 -20.46 -3.01 8.75
N LYS A 112 -20.98 -3.06 9.97
CA LYS A 112 -21.12 -1.87 10.82
C LYS A 112 -20.01 -1.77 11.87
N TYR A 113 -19.52 -2.93 12.29
CA TYR A 113 -18.55 -3.04 13.36
C TYR A 113 -17.17 -3.47 12.84
N ARG A 114 -16.15 -3.13 13.62
CA ARG A 114 -14.75 -3.41 13.31
C ARG A 114 -14.49 -4.90 13.07
N ASP A 115 -14.92 -5.75 13.99
CA ASP A 115 -14.64 -7.18 13.91
C ASP A 115 -15.34 -7.83 12.70
N GLU A 116 -16.53 -7.33 12.34
CA GLU A 116 -17.25 -7.79 11.14
C GLU A 116 -16.47 -7.48 9.86
N VAL A 117 -15.97 -6.26 9.70
CA VAL A 117 -15.24 -5.89 8.48
C VAL A 117 -13.89 -6.60 8.39
N LEU A 118 -13.22 -6.83 9.53
CA LEU A 118 -11.99 -7.63 9.57
C LEU A 118 -12.26 -9.07 9.14
N ASN A 119 -13.28 -9.72 9.72
CA ASN A 119 -13.68 -11.07 9.31
C ASN A 119 -14.10 -11.14 7.85
N TRP A 120 -14.79 -10.11 7.36
CA TRP A 120 -15.15 -9.99 5.95
C TRP A 120 -13.90 -9.92 5.07
N MET A 121 -12.89 -9.12 5.42
CA MET A 121 -11.62 -9.08 4.67
C MET A 121 -10.94 -10.45 4.65
N HIS A 122 -10.86 -11.16 5.78
CA HIS A 122 -10.30 -12.51 5.84
C HIS A 122 -11.04 -13.53 4.97
N SER A 123 -12.35 -13.37 4.81
CA SER A 123 -13.18 -14.28 4.02
C SER A 123 -13.06 -14.02 2.51
N ASN A 124 -12.68 -12.80 2.11
CA ASN A 124 -12.66 -12.37 0.71
C ASN A 124 -11.24 -12.22 0.13
N TYR A 125 -10.21 -12.15 0.99
CA TYR A 125 -8.83 -11.88 0.56
C TYR A 125 -7.81 -12.73 1.31
N GLU A 126 -6.69 -13.00 0.64
CA GLU A 126 -5.51 -13.63 1.24
C GLU A 126 -4.71 -12.58 2.04
N ILE A 127 -5.19 -12.29 3.24
CA ILE A 127 -4.50 -11.38 4.18
C ILE A 127 -3.15 -11.99 4.55
N VAL A 128 -2.07 -11.23 4.32
CA VAL A 128 -0.73 -11.69 4.67
C VAL A 128 -0.47 -11.49 6.16
N SER A 129 0.30 -12.42 6.74
CA SER A 129 0.85 -12.23 8.07
C SER A 129 2.27 -11.66 7.97
N CYS A 130 2.81 -11.17 9.10
CA CYS A 130 4.16 -10.65 9.14
C CYS A 130 4.93 -11.04 10.41
N LEU A 131 6.25 -10.93 10.31
CA LEU A 131 7.20 -10.97 11.41
C LEU A 131 7.83 -9.58 11.58
N ASN A 132 7.76 -9.01 12.78
CA ASN A 132 8.46 -7.76 13.10
C ASN A 132 9.97 -8.02 13.24
N ALA A 133 10.77 -7.17 12.60
CA ALA A 133 12.22 -7.16 12.75
C ALA A 133 12.78 -5.73 12.83
N ASP A 134 13.86 -5.58 13.61
CA ASP A 134 14.51 -4.30 13.84
C ASP A 134 15.45 -3.93 12.69
N VAL A 135 15.51 -2.64 12.40
CA VAL A 135 16.41 -2.04 11.42
C VAL A 135 17.68 -1.58 12.11
N TYR A 136 18.80 -2.17 11.72
CA TYR A 136 20.14 -1.83 12.19
C TYR A 136 20.78 -0.87 11.20
N ARG A 137 21.02 0.37 11.64
CA ARG A 137 21.56 1.46 10.83
C ARG A 137 23.04 1.66 11.08
N ASN A 138 23.76 2.08 10.04
CA ASN A 138 25.16 2.47 10.17
C ASN A 138 25.27 3.89 10.77
N SER A 139 26.14 4.07 11.76
CA SER A 139 26.40 5.37 12.38
C SER A 139 27.13 6.35 11.46
N LEU A 140 27.77 5.86 10.39
CA LEU A 140 28.53 6.68 9.43
C LEU A 140 27.65 7.40 8.40
N GLY A 141 26.33 7.14 8.37
CA GLY A 141 25.38 7.82 7.50
C GLY A 141 24.41 6.88 6.80
N ASP A 142 23.31 7.46 6.32
CA ASP A 142 22.24 6.76 5.61
C ASP A 142 22.42 6.91 4.08
N CYS A 143 22.69 5.79 3.41
CA CYS A 143 22.87 5.74 1.95
C CYS A 143 21.67 5.12 1.22
N THR A 144 20.50 5.01 1.88
CA THR A 144 19.27 4.45 1.31
C THR A 144 18.57 5.39 0.32
N ASN A 145 18.99 6.67 0.22
CA ASN A 145 18.31 7.68 -0.59
C ASN A 145 16.81 7.83 -0.23
N GLY A 146 16.48 7.84 1.06
CA GLY A 146 15.10 7.92 1.53
C GLY A 146 14.32 6.60 1.37
N GLY A 147 15.01 5.46 1.44
CA GLY A 147 14.38 4.14 1.49
C GLY A 147 13.58 3.94 2.77
N ILE A 148 12.73 2.90 2.80
CA ILE A 148 11.84 2.62 3.94
C ILE A 148 12.60 2.45 5.28
N SER A 149 13.84 1.95 5.24
CA SER A 149 14.67 1.74 6.43
C SER A 149 15.30 3.02 6.98
N SER A 150 15.27 4.12 6.20
CA SER A 150 15.66 5.46 6.65
C SER A 150 14.73 5.98 7.75
N TYR A 151 13.42 5.73 7.59
CA TYR A 151 12.38 6.29 8.44
C TYR A 151 11.96 5.33 9.55
N GLN A 152 11.92 4.03 9.26
CA GLN A 152 11.36 3.03 10.17
C GLN A 152 12.46 2.35 10.98
N THR A 153 12.28 2.28 12.31
CA THR A 153 13.16 1.51 13.20
C THR A 153 12.84 0.01 13.17
N GLN A 154 11.63 -0.35 12.72
CA GLN A 154 11.15 -1.71 12.59
C GLN A 154 10.42 -1.89 11.26
N LEU A 155 10.58 -3.06 10.65
CA LEU A 155 9.89 -3.44 9.42
C LEU A 155 9.19 -4.78 9.59
N TYR A 156 8.15 -4.98 8.78
CA TYR A 156 7.34 -6.19 8.77
C TYR A 156 7.74 -7.09 7.61
N ILE A 157 8.33 -8.24 7.93
CA ILE A 157 8.65 -9.28 6.96
C ILE A 157 7.36 -10.04 6.62
N LEU A 158 6.86 -9.89 5.40
CA LEU A 158 5.65 -10.55 4.92
C LEU A 158 5.86 -12.06 4.80
N THR A 159 4.89 -12.82 5.30
CA THR A 159 4.88 -14.30 5.27
C THR A 159 3.44 -14.83 5.22
N THR A 160 3.23 -15.90 4.46
CA THR A 160 1.90 -16.51 4.28
C THR A 160 1.53 -17.54 5.36
N HIS A 161 2.48 -18.01 6.18
CA HIS A 161 2.24 -19.19 7.02
C HIS A 161 2.63 -19.06 8.49
N LYS A 162 3.30 -17.98 8.92
CA LYS A 162 3.97 -17.96 10.25
C LYS A 162 4.01 -16.61 10.97
N GLY A 163 3.30 -15.59 10.50
CA GLY A 163 3.29 -14.29 11.18
C GLY A 163 2.34 -14.31 12.39
N LEU A 164 2.72 -13.62 13.47
CA LEU A 164 1.83 -13.42 14.64
C LEU A 164 0.84 -12.26 14.42
N PHE A 165 1.16 -11.38 13.48
CA PHE A 165 0.46 -10.13 13.26
C PHE A 165 0.16 -9.95 11.79
N GLU A 166 -0.83 -9.13 11.50
CA GLU A 166 -1.18 -8.71 10.15
C GLU A 166 -0.72 -7.26 9.97
N PRO A 167 0.06 -6.96 8.94
CA PRO A 167 0.51 -5.61 8.71
C PRO A 167 -0.66 -4.74 8.23
N GLU A 168 -0.72 -3.54 8.80
CA GLU A 168 -1.73 -2.55 8.45
C GLU A 168 -1.30 -1.67 7.27
N ASP A 169 0.01 -1.48 7.04
CA ASP A 169 0.52 -0.55 6.02
C ASP A 169 1.67 -1.16 5.21
N ILE A 170 1.49 -1.25 3.89
CA ILE A 170 2.49 -1.80 2.96
C ILE A 170 3.81 -1.02 2.96
N ARG A 171 3.81 0.27 3.33
CA ARG A 171 5.03 1.11 3.40
C ARG A 171 5.99 0.69 4.51
N GLN A 172 5.53 -0.14 5.46
CA GLN A 172 6.35 -0.73 6.52
C GLN A 172 6.73 -2.19 6.22
N CYS A 173 6.33 -2.70 5.06
CA CYS A 173 6.44 -4.11 4.72
C CYS A 173 7.60 -4.40 3.78
N VAL A 174 8.25 -5.53 4.02
CA VAL A 174 9.31 -6.09 3.18
C VAL A 174 9.02 -7.55 2.87
N TYR A 175 9.49 -8.01 1.73
CA TYR A 175 9.45 -9.43 1.37
C TYR A 175 10.87 -9.96 1.19
N ILE A 176 11.02 -11.27 1.39
CA ILE A 176 12.32 -11.95 1.27
C ILE A 176 12.37 -12.66 -0.06
N GLU A 177 13.43 -12.39 -0.83
CA GLU A 177 13.72 -13.04 -2.09
C GLU A 177 15.02 -13.83 -1.96
N ASN A 178 14.92 -15.15 -2.07
CA ASN A 178 16.06 -16.04 -2.12
C ASN A 178 16.48 -16.25 -3.56
N ARG A 179 17.74 -15.94 -3.90
CA ARG A 179 18.32 -16.15 -5.23
C ARG A 179 19.55 -17.04 -5.13
N GLU A 180 19.75 -17.90 -6.10
CA GLU A 180 20.98 -18.66 -6.25
C GLU A 180 21.68 -18.21 -7.54
N ILE A 181 22.86 -17.61 -7.41
CA ILE A 181 23.64 -17.09 -8.53
C ILE A 181 25.03 -17.71 -8.44
N MET A 182 25.43 -18.46 -9.48
CA MET A 182 26.74 -19.14 -9.56
C MET A 182 27.08 -19.96 -8.30
N GLY A 183 26.09 -20.70 -7.76
CA GLY A 183 26.25 -21.55 -6.56
C GLY A 183 26.30 -20.79 -5.24
N LYS A 184 26.14 -19.46 -5.24
CA LYS A 184 26.01 -18.64 -4.03
C LYS A 184 24.55 -18.30 -3.78
N LYS A 185 24.10 -18.53 -2.55
CA LYS A 185 22.76 -18.15 -2.08
C LYS A 185 22.78 -16.70 -1.59
N TYR A 186 21.89 -15.89 -2.14
CA TYR A 186 21.67 -14.51 -1.78
C TYR A 186 20.28 -14.37 -1.19
N VAL A 187 20.20 -13.72 -0.03
CA VAL A 187 18.94 -13.40 0.64
C VAL A 187 18.76 -11.88 0.55
N ASN A 188 17.77 -11.45 -0.24
CA ASN A 188 17.50 -10.04 -0.44
C ASN A 188 16.21 -9.67 0.29
N CYS A 189 16.30 -8.69 1.19
CA CYS A 189 15.15 -8.05 1.79
C CYS A 189 14.77 -6.82 0.96
N LYS A 190 13.54 -6.77 0.43
CA LYS A 190 13.09 -5.69 -0.46
C LYS A 190 11.75 -5.11 -0.01
N PRO A 191 11.50 -3.80 -0.23
CA PRO A 191 10.19 -3.19 0.01
C PRO A 191 9.07 -3.89 -0.75
N ALA A 192 7.93 -4.12 -0.08
CA ALA A 192 6.71 -4.57 -0.74
C ALA A 192 6.06 -3.43 -1.57
N TYR A 193 6.22 -2.19 -1.11
CA TYR A 193 5.83 -0.98 -1.84
C TYR A 193 6.76 -0.72 -3.04
N CYS A 194 6.19 -0.32 -4.18
CA CYS A 194 6.90 -0.08 -5.45
C CYS A 194 7.85 -1.23 -5.84
N ARG A 195 7.40 -2.48 -5.70
CA ARG A 195 8.22 -3.69 -5.79
C ARG A 195 9.03 -3.84 -7.09
N LYS A 196 8.54 -3.30 -8.21
CA LYS A 196 9.18 -3.41 -9.53
C LYS A 196 10.39 -2.49 -9.72
N ARG A 197 10.72 -1.65 -8.74
CA ARG A 197 11.90 -0.77 -8.81
C ARG A 197 13.20 -1.55 -8.70
N TRP A 198 14.25 -0.99 -9.31
CA TRP A 198 15.60 -1.51 -9.16
C TRP A 198 16.20 -1.06 -7.82
N TYR A 199 16.00 -1.88 -6.79
CA TYR A 199 16.51 -1.59 -5.46
C TYR A 199 17.96 -2.05 -5.27
N MET A 200 18.73 -1.22 -4.57
CA MET A 200 20.12 -1.47 -4.18
C MET A 200 20.25 -1.46 -2.65
N MET A 201 21.33 -2.05 -2.15
CA MET A 201 21.65 -2.02 -0.71
C MET A 201 22.03 -0.60 -0.27
N GLY A 202 21.29 -0.07 0.69
CA GLY A 202 21.50 1.27 1.26
C GLY A 202 22.39 1.32 2.50
N GLY A 203 22.89 0.16 2.97
CA GLY A 203 23.77 0.05 4.14
C GLY A 203 23.08 -0.36 5.45
N ASN A 204 21.75 -0.47 5.45
CA ASN A 204 20.97 -0.91 6.61
C ASN A 204 20.68 -2.42 6.57
N PHE A 205 20.56 -3.02 7.75
CA PHE A 205 20.30 -4.45 7.92
C PHE A 205 19.01 -4.69 8.70
N LEU A 206 18.41 -5.86 8.47
CA LEU A 206 17.20 -6.30 9.15
C LEU A 206 17.49 -7.57 9.96
N TYR A 207 17.04 -7.60 11.22
CA TYR A 207 17.19 -8.78 12.07
C TYR A 207 16.19 -8.81 13.22
N THR A 208 15.85 -10.02 13.68
CA THR A 208 15.17 -10.27 14.96
C THR A 208 15.66 -11.58 15.55
N SER A 209 15.64 -11.69 16.87
CA SER A 209 15.99 -12.93 17.58
C SER A 209 14.89 -14.00 17.51
N ASP A 210 13.74 -13.69 16.93
CA ASP A 210 12.65 -14.64 16.75
C ASP A 210 13.08 -15.83 15.89
N SER A 211 12.83 -17.06 16.35
CA SER A 211 13.24 -18.28 15.64
C SER A 211 12.65 -18.37 14.23
N ARG A 212 11.46 -17.80 14.01
CA ARG A 212 10.79 -17.77 12.71
C ARG A 212 11.54 -16.95 11.67
N PHE A 213 12.41 -16.03 12.08
CA PHE A 213 13.28 -15.29 11.16
C PHE A 213 14.12 -16.24 10.32
N THR A 214 14.74 -17.24 10.95
CA THR A 214 15.57 -18.22 10.26
C THR A 214 14.74 -19.11 9.35
N GLU A 215 13.51 -19.42 9.74
CA GLU A 215 12.60 -20.24 8.92
C GLU A 215 12.15 -19.51 7.65
N ILE A 216 11.88 -18.19 7.75
CA ILE A 216 11.44 -17.35 6.64
C ILE A 216 12.62 -17.01 5.72
N THR A 217 13.75 -16.58 6.30
CA THR A 217 14.89 -16.06 5.53
C THR A 217 15.90 -17.13 5.12
N ARG A 218 15.83 -18.33 5.73
CA ARG A 218 16.81 -19.42 5.58
C ARG A 218 18.22 -19.08 6.09
N VAL A 219 18.37 -17.98 6.82
CA VAL A 219 19.63 -17.55 7.44
C VAL A 219 19.40 -17.10 8.88
N SER A 220 20.42 -17.28 9.72
CA SER A 220 20.36 -16.94 11.15
C SER A 220 21.03 -15.61 11.49
N HIS A 221 21.57 -14.90 10.51
CA HIS A 221 22.28 -13.64 10.66
C HIS A 221 21.47 -12.47 10.07
N PRO A 222 21.79 -11.21 10.45
CA PRO A 222 21.18 -10.05 9.83
C PRO A 222 21.28 -10.07 8.29
N ILE A 223 20.25 -9.57 7.62
CA ILE A 223 20.17 -9.52 6.16
C ILE A 223 20.18 -8.07 5.67
N ALA A 224 20.79 -7.85 4.51
CA ALA A 224 20.85 -6.54 3.87
C ALA A 224 19.46 -6.09 3.39
N ILE A 225 19.12 -4.83 3.65
CA ILE A 225 17.90 -4.19 3.15
C ILE A 225 18.22 -3.49 1.81
N TYR A 226 17.56 -3.95 0.75
CA TYR A 226 17.63 -3.38 -0.58
C TYR A 226 16.46 -2.43 -0.77
N ASP A 227 16.59 -1.20 -0.28
CA ASP A 227 15.57 -0.15 -0.37
C ASP A 227 16.09 1.16 -0.99
N ARG A 228 17.35 1.21 -1.44
CA ARG A 228 17.87 2.35 -2.20
C ARG A 228 17.35 2.33 -3.62
N TYR A 229 16.75 3.43 -4.05
CA TYR A 229 16.31 3.65 -5.42
C TYR A 229 16.89 4.96 -5.96
N GLU A 230 17.42 4.92 -7.19
CA GLU A 230 18.05 6.09 -7.85
C GLU A 230 17.31 6.53 -9.13
N GLY A 231 16.21 5.86 -9.47
CA GLY A 231 15.39 6.31 -10.59
C GLY A 231 14.65 7.60 -10.24
N ARG A 232 14.37 8.39 -11.28
CA ARG A 232 13.50 9.58 -11.21
C ARG A 232 12.04 9.18 -11.31
#